data_AF-A0A800BZ46-F1
#
_entry.id   AF-A0A800BZ46-F1
#
_cell.length_a   1.000
_cell.length_b   1.000
_cell.length_c   1.000
_cell.angle_alpha   90.00
_cell.angle_beta   90.00
_cell.angle_gamma   90.00
#
_symmetry.space_group_name_H-M   'P 1'
#
loop_
_entity.id
_entity.type
_entity.pdbx_description
1 polymer ?
#
loop_
_entity_poly.entity_id
_entity_poly.type
_entity_poly.pdbx_seq_one_letter_code
_entity_poly.pdbx_strand_id
1 'polypeptide(L)'
;LWDSKKAKFRCHIVVEMFPHGVLYIGPDAVFFRHRKGCLPEKSSPRQRGSVPCYDTLLPAMLAMDTMRFGKFDFSRNYFYDFSKRVLNNWDLLYSHGYYFKDTLEFPNLDFAKSFPGGYACSFMDSGPDPSFFELPPLSADFEAIIDLVAEQIWSEEKKRALRSFFYFRKPSPSTDSDSFAASHGYMDEIVSVLHDLKEEVNRKNGFGNLPIFQVGHLRTTDPAEIDPVITLQNVMDSYVSKEHVLRPLCLGVFGPPGSGKSFAVQEVARVISERFEGDPFDFFEFNLTQFASPNEINSAIEPVRASVARGKVPIVFWDEFDCRYDGHEFGYLRYFLPSMQDGVTYVNGIPHYIGRAIFVFAGGVKASWKGMEDLLDPSDKEAFALMKTLKIPDFMSRLRVVLDIDGIEIPDILLRDSATKEDLEELRRILLKRAFIIAHQMDTHWKKAARKTSGLLLRLLVSRYKFGARSIEAVIEASRAADRLVYGLPELIAPSAARIHAEWRIDLERRIDQLRKQEGLRAIW
;
A
#
# COMPACT_ATOMS: atom_id res chain seq x y z
N LEU A 1 30.93 -31.40 -2.77
CA LEU A 1 31.09 -31.54 -4.25
C LEU A 1 32.27 -30.77 -4.80
N TRP A 2 33.13 -30.15 -3.99
CA TRP A 2 34.34 -29.43 -4.42
C TRP A 2 35.54 -29.96 -3.64
N ASP A 3 36.66 -30.18 -4.33
CA ASP A 3 37.95 -30.62 -3.80
C ASP A 3 38.86 -29.41 -3.65
N SER A 4 39.09 -29.02 -2.41
CA SER A 4 39.85 -27.82 -2.04
C SER A 4 41.36 -27.96 -2.23
N LYS A 5 41.91 -29.18 -2.33
CA LYS A 5 43.35 -29.38 -2.59
C LYS A 5 43.67 -29.27 -4.07
N LYS A 6 42.74 -29.65 -4.95
CA LYS A 6 42.90 -29.59 -6.41
C LYS A 6 42.18 -28.41 -7.07
N ALA A 7 41.40 -27.65 -6.29
CA ALA A 7 40.54 -26.56 -6.76
C ALA A 7 39.58 -26.99 -7.88
N LYS A 8 38.79 -28.06 -7.64
CA LYS A 8 37.94 -28.71 -8.67
C LYS A 8 36.64 -29.28 -8.09
N PHE A 9 35.51 -29.24 -8.82
CA PHE A 9 34.27 -29.93 -8.39
C PHE A 9 34.46 -31.46 -8.45
N ARG A 10 34.21 -32.17 -7.34
CA ARG A 10 34.19 -33.64 -7.21
C ARG A 10 33.03 -34.32 -7.96
N CYS A 11 32.06 -33.57 -8.45
CA CYS A 11 31.02 -34.08 -9.36
C CYS A 11 30.84 -33.14 -10.54
N HIS A 12 30.18 -33.66 -11.56
CA HIS A 12 29.78 -32.91 -12.73
C HIS A 12 28.38 -32.34 -12.51
N ILE A 13 28.20 -31.05 -12.82
CA ILE A 13 26.91 -30.37 -12.71
C ILE A 13 26.39 -30.18 -14.14
N VAL A 14 25.20 -30.69 -14.40
CA VAL A 14 24.49 -30.53 -15.67
C VAL A 14 23.29 -29.63 -15.43
N VAL A 15 23.27 -28.48 -16.11
CA VAL A 15 22.17 -27.52 -16.08
C VAL A 15 21.44 -27.60 -17.41
N GLU A 16 20.20 -28.09 -17.39
CA GLU A 16 19.32 -28.07 -18.55
C GLU A 16 18.79 -26.64 -18.77
N MET A 17 19.20 -26.04 -19.89
CA MET A 17 18.68 -24.74 -20.33
C MET A 17 17.54 -25.00 -21.31
N PHE A 18 16.33 -25.10 -20.75
CA PHE A 18 15.13 -25.39 -21.52
C PHE A 18 14.87 -24.32 -22.60
N PRO A 19 14.49 -24.69 -23.84
CA PRO A 19 14.29 -26.05 -24.37
C PRO A 19 15.47 -26.59 -25.22
N HIS A 20 16.56 -25.83 -25.38
CA HIS A 20 17.49 -26.03 -26.51
C HIS A 20 18.98 -26.04 -26.17
N GLY A 21 19.35 -25.91 -24.89
CA GLY A 21 20.73 -25.86 -24.43
C GLY A 21 21.00 -26.76 -23.23
N VAL A 22 22.23 -27.24 -23.12
CA VAL A 22 22.74 -27.95 -21.96
C VAL A 22 24.09 -27.32 -21.60
N LEU A 23 24.18 -26.84 -20.36
CA LEU A 23 25.41 -26.32 -19.78
C LEU A 23 25.98 -27.35 -18.82
N TYR A 24 27.15 -27.85 -19.13
CA TYR A 24 27.91 -28.76 -18.30
C TYR A 24 29.04 -28.01 -17.61
N ILE A 25 29.11 -28.13 -16.30
CA ILE A 25 30.13 -27.54 -15.47
C ILE A 25 30.88 -28.68 -14.80
N GLY A 26 32.07 -28.93 -15.32
CA GLY A 26 33.01 -29.90 -14.76
C GLY A 26 34.16 -29.19 -14.04
N PRO A 27 34.93 -29.95 -13.26
CA PRO A 27 36.12 -29.45 -12.58
C PRO A 27 37.21 -28.88 -13.51
N ASP A 28 37.26 -29.31 -14.77
CA ASP A 28 38.35 -29.02 -15.69
C ASP A 28 37.95 -28.21 -16.93
N ALA A 29 36.65 -28.03 -17.16
CA ALA A 29 36.12 -27.28 -18.30
C ALA A 29 34.63 -27.01 -18.13
N VAL A 30 34.19 -25.92 -18.75
CA VAL A 30 32.78 -25.60 -18.94
C VAL A 30 32.44 -25.87 -20.39
N PHE A 31 31.45 -26.74 -20.63
CA PHE A 31 30.99 -27.06 -21.97
C PHE A 31 29.54 -26.63 -22.13
N PHE A 32 29.27 -25.85 -23.18
CA PHE A 32 27.93 -25.47 -23.57
C PHE A 32 27.61 -26.12 -24.91
N ARG A 33 26.54 -26.93 -24.94
CA ARG A 33 26.00 -27.50 -26.18
C ARG A 33 24.57 -27.05 -26.37
N HIS A 34 24.20 -26.75 -27.60
CA HIS A 34 22.86 -26.37 -27.98
C HIS A 34 22.50 -27.01 -29.33
N ARG A 35 21.20 -27.04 -29.67
CA ARG A 35 20.79 -27.41 -31.03
C ARG A 35 21.27 -26.35 -32.03
N LYS A 36 21.90 -26.81 -33.11
CA LYS A 36 22.41 -25.97 -34.20
C LYS A 36 21.23 -25.23 -34.85
N GLY A 37 21.26 -23.90 -34.86
CA GLY A 37 20.16 -23.05 -35.35
C GLY A 37 19.06 -22.75 -34.33
N CYS A 38 19.20 -23.19 -33.08
CA CYS A 38 18.21 -22.94 -32.01
C CYS A 38 18.75 -22.04 -30.87
N LEU A 39 19.98 -21.54 -30.99
CA LEU A 39 20.36 -20.36 -30.22
C LEU A 39 19.65 -19.14 -30.83
N PRO A 40 19.38 -18.10 -30.04
CA PRO A 40 18.99 -16.82 -30.59
C PRO A 40 20.02 -16.45 -31.66
N GLU A 41 19.60 -16.40 -32.93
CA GLU A 41 20.39 -15.73 -33.95
C GLU A 41 20.67 -14.31 -33.44
N LYS A 42 21.85 -13.76 -33.80
CA LYS A 42 22.22 -12.37 -33.52
C LYS A 42 20.97 -11.53 -33.65
N SER A 43 20.39 -11.12 -32.52
CA SER A 43 19.33 -10.15 -32.54
C SER A 43 19.91 -8.99 -33.33
N SER A 44 19.20 -8.57 -34.37
CA SER A 44 19.46 -7.30 -35.04
C SER A 44 19.83 -6.29 -33.95
N PRO A 45 20.93 -5.53 -34.10
CA PRO A 45 21.55 -4.79 -32.99
C PRO A 45 20.49 -3.96 -32.27
N ARG A 46 19.90 -4.55 -31.23
CA ARG A 46 19.01 -3.87 -30.31
C ARG A 46 19.97 -3.05 -29.48
N GLN A 47 19.64 -1.77 -29.34
CA GLN A 47 20.42 -0.82 -28.56
C GLN A 47 20.87 -1.48 -27.24
N ARG A 48 22.12 -1.22 -26.83
CA ARG A 48 22.76 -1.71 -25.61
C ARG A 48 21.75 -2.04 -24.50
N GLY A 49 21.67 -3.31 -24.09
CA GLY A 49 20.99 -3.70 -22.84
C GLY A 49 19.94 -4.83 -22.87
N SER A 50 20.20 -5.99 -23.49
CA SER A 50 19.35 -7.19 -23.30
C SER A 50 20.25 -8.41 -22.98
N VAL A 51 20.51 -8.77 -21.71
CA VAL A 51 19.67 -9.56 -20.76
C VAL A 51 19.66 -11.07 -21.06
N PRO A 52 20.81 -11.76 -20.95
CA PRO A 52 20.79 -13.14 -20.38
C PRO A 52 21.74 -13.36 -19.18
N CYS A 53 22.84 -12.60 -19.09
CA CYS A 53 23.77 -12.70 -17.95
C CYS A 53 23.22 -12.02 -16.69
N TYR A 54 22.35 -11.02 -16.86
CA TYR A 54 21.73 -10.30 -15.77
C TYR A 54 20.79 -11.18 -14.95
N ASP A 55 19.99 -12.03 -15.62
CA ASP A 55 19.00 -12.90 -14.97
C ASP A 55 19.64 -14.09 -14.22
N THR A 56 20.86 -14.47 -14.61
CA THR A 56 21.59 -15.61 -14.03
C THR A 56 22.64 -15.21 -13.00
N LEU A 57 23.04 -13.94 -12.96
CA LEU A 57 24.00 -13.41 -11.99
C LEU A 57 23.47 -13.54 -10.55
N LEU A 58 22.23 -13.10 -10.29
CA LEU A 58 21.65 -13.16 -8.95
C LEU A 58 21.54 -14.62 -8.43
N PRO A 59 20.94 -15.56 -9.18
CA PRO A 59 20.91 -16.98 -8.78
C PRO A 59 22.30 -17.59 -8.54
N ALA A 60 23.29 -17.28 -9.37
CA ALA A 60 24.65 -17.79 -9.21
C ALA A 60 25.33 -17.23 -7.95
N MET A 61 25.15 -15.93 -7.66
CA MET A 61 25.65 -15.29 -6.45
C MET A 61 25.02 -15.90 -5.19
N LEU A 62 23.70 -16.12 -5.19
CA LEU A 62 22.98 -16.77 -4.09
C LEU A 62 23.45 -18.21 -3.87
N ALA A 63 23.63 -18.99 -4.95
CA ALA A 63 24.12 -20.35 -4.87
C ALA A 63 25.54 -20.42 -4.31
N MET A 64 26.43 -19.51 -4.73
CA MET A 64 27.80 -19.42 -4.22
C MET A 64 27.85 -19.05 -2.74
N ASP A 65 27.03 -18.11 -2.28
CA ASP A 65 26.91 -17.77 -0.86
C ASP A 65 26.42 -18.97 -0.06
N THR A 66 25.40 -19.67 -0.54
CA THR A 66 24.87 -20.90 0.10
C THR A 66 25.95 -21.98 0.21
N MET A 67 26.71 -22.21 -0.86
CA MET A 67 27.79 -23.20 -0.87
C MET A 67 28.94 -22.80 0.06
N ARG A 68 29.20 -21.51 0.22
CA ARG A 68 30.29 -20.99 1.06
C ARG A 68 29.94 -20.98 2.55
N PHE A 69 28.70 -20.65 2.89
CA PHE A 69 28.26 -20.47 4.28
C PHE A 69 27.40 -21.63 4.81
N GLY A 70 27.02 -22.58 3.95
CA GLY A 70 26.25 -23.78 4.31
C GLY A 70 24.78 -23.54 4.63
N LYS A 71 24.34 -22.28 4.67
CA LYS A 71 22.96 -21.82 4.85
C LYS A 71 22.78 -20.44 4.23
N PHE A 72 21.54 -20.05 3.96
CA PHE A 72 21.22 -18.63 3.77
C PHE A 72 21.06 -17.99 5.14
N ASP A 73 21.84 -16.94 5.41
CA ASP A 73 21.67 -16.11 6.60
C ASP A 73 21.15 -14.73 6.15
N PHE A 74 19.85 -14.70 5.84
CA PHE A 74 19.19 -13.51 5.32
C PHE A 74 19.01 -12.50 6.45
N SER A 75 19.88 -11.47 6.47
CA SER A 75 19.81 -10.32 7.37
C SER A 75 19.97 -9.01 6.61
N ARG A 76 19.63 -7.87 7.21
CA ARG A 76 19.81 -6.56 6.57
C ARG A 76 21.22 -6.34 6.04
N ASN A 77 22.24 -6.78 6.78
CA ASN A 77 23.64 -6.65 6.36
C ASN A 77 23.99 -7.64 5.23
N TYR A 78 23.38 -8.84 5.23
CA TYR A 78 23.47 -9.74 4.07
C TYR A 78 22.86 -9.09 2.83
N PHE A 79 21.65 -8.52 2.93
CA PHE A 79 20.99 -7.86 1.80
C PHE A 79 21.77 -6.63 1.32
N TYR A 80 22.22 -5.76 2.22
CA TYR A 80 23.05 -4.61 1.86
C TYR A 80 24.32 -5.05 1.12
N ASP A 81 25.01 -6.07 1.64
CA ASP A 81 26.23 -6.59 1.02
C ASP A 81 25.95 -7.26 -0.32
N PHE A 82 24.94 -8.14 -0.37
CA PHE A 82 24.51 -8.84 -1.57
C PHE A 82 24.09 -7.85 -2.65
N SER A 83 23.24 -6.87 -2.34
CA SER A 83 22.82 -5.81 -3.25
C SER A 83 24.01 -4.98 -3.73
N LYS A 84 24.96 -4.62 -2.85
CA LYS A 84 26.17 -3.88 -3.24
C LYS A 84 27.06 -4.71 -4.18
N ARG A 85 27.24 -6.02 -3.92
CA ARG A 85 27.96 -6.93 -4.82
C ARG A 85 27.25 -7.07 -6.16
N VAL A 86 25.92 -7.19 -6.16
CA VAL A 86 25.11 -7.24 -7.39
C VAL A 86 25.32 -5.96 -8.20
N LEU A 87 25.20 -4.79 -7.59
CA LEU A 87 25.38 -3.49 -8.26
C LEU A 87 26.80 -3.32 -8.80
N ASN A 88 27.83 -3.67 -8.03
CA ASN A 88 29.23 -3.59 -8.48
C ASN A 88 29.51 -4.55 -9.65
N ASN A 89 29.01 -5.79 -9.57
CA ASN A 89 29.16 -6.76 -10.64
C ASN A 89 28.35 -6.36 -11.88
N TRP A 90 27.17 -5.75 -11.69
CA TRP A 90 26.41 -5.14 -12.78
C TRP A 90 27.14 -3.98 -13.43
N ASP A 91 27.72 -3.06 -12.66
CA ASP A 91 28.49 -1.93 -13.20
C ASP A 91 29.73 -2.42 -13.98
N LEU A 92 30.42 -3.45 -13.47
CA LEU A 92 31.52 -4.10 -14.17
C LEU A 92 31.08 -4.71 -15.51
N LEU A 93 29.97 -5.46 -15.51
CA LEU A 93 29.39 -6.06 -16.73
C LEU A 93 28.89 -5.00 -17.70
N TYR A 94 28.28 -3.93 -17.20
CA TYR A 94 27.77 -2.84 -18.01
C TYR A 94 28.91 -2.06 -18.68
N SER A 95 29.95 -1.75 -17.91
CA SER A 95 31.09 -0.93 -18.35
C SER A 95 32.05 -1.69 -19.27
N HIS A 96 32.30 -2.97 -19.01
CA HIS A 96 33.31 -3.75 -19.74
C HIS A 96 32.70 -4.77 -20.71
N GLY A 97 31.38 -4.99 -20.63
CA GLY A 97 30.70 -6.03 -21.40
C GLY A 97 31.14 -7.43 -20.98
N TYR A 98 30.66 -8.41 -21.71
CA TYR A 98 31.25 -9.75 -21.79
C TYR A 98 31.70 -9.95 -23.22
N TYR A 99 32.72 -10.77 -23.43
CA TYR A 99 33.21 -11.03 -24.78
C TYR A 99 33.40 -12.51 -25.02
N PHE A 100 33.24 -12.91 -26.27
CA PHE A 100 33.52 -14.26 -26.72
C PHE A 100 34.85 -14.26 -27.45
N LYS A 101 35.82 -14.98 -26.90
CA LYS A 101 37.08 -15.27 -27.59
C LYS A 101 37.03 -16.69 -28.15
N ASP A 102 37.13 -17.69 -27.27
CA ASP A 102 36.90 -19.12 -27.55
C ASP A 102 35.83 -19.73 -26.62
N THR A 103 35.66 -19.15 -25.44
CA THR A 103 34.54 -19.34 -24.50
C THR A 103 33.93 -17.97 -24.14
N LEU A 104 32.77 -17.97 -23.48
CA LEU A 104 32.20 -16.75 -22.89
C LEU A 104 33.09 -16.27 -21.74
N GLU A 105 33.66 -15.07 -21.86
CA GLU A 105 34.51 -14.44 -20.85
C GLU A 105 33.80 -13.24 -20.21
N PHE A 106 33.88 -13.17 -18.89
CA PHE A 106 33.36 -12.08 -18.07
C PHE A 106 34.51 -11.26 -17.49
N PRO A 107 34.28 -9.98 -17.14
CA PRO A 107 35.20 -9.24 -16.28
C PRO A 107 35.35 -9.97 -14.94
N ASN A 108 36.40 -9.67 -14.18
CA ASN A 108 36.65 -10.32 -12.90
C ASN A 108 35.57 -9.92 -11.88
N LEU A 109 34.48 -10.68 -11.85
CA LEU A 109 33.34 -10.45 -10.98
C LEU A 109 33.72 -10.81 -9.55
N ASP A 110 33.44 -9.89 -8.62
CA ASP A 110 33.75 -10.10 -7.22
C ASP A 110 32.59 -10.80 -6.53
N PHE A 111 32.75 -12.10 -6.34
CA PHE A 111 31.81 -12.92 -5.59
C PHE A 111 32.19 -13.06 -4.11
N ALA A 112 33.36 -12.54 -3.69
CA ALA A 112 34.03 -13.00 -2.48
C ALA A 112 34.47 -11.92 -1.48
N LYS A 113 34.72 -10.67 -1.91
CA LYS A 113 35.21 -9.61 -1.03
C LYS A 113 34.08 -8.69 -0.62
N SER A 114 33.88 -8.57 0.69
CA SER A 114 32.92 -7.61 1.24
C SER A 114 33.43 -6.79 2.42
N PHE A 115 34.62 -7.11 2.96
CA PHE A 115 35.28 -6.30 3.99
C PHE A 115 36.80 -6.63 4.09
N PRO A 116 37.65 -5.76 4.66
CA PRO A 116 39.01 -6.14 5.07
C PRO A 116 38.97 -7.40 5.95
N GLY A 117 39.65 -8.47 5.53
CA GLY A 117 39.71 -9.73 6.28
C GLY A 117 38.79 -10.85 5.79
N GLY A 118 37.91 -10.61 4.80
CA GLY A 118 37.22 -11.70 4.07
C GLY A 118 35.99 -12.30 4.75
N TYR A 119 35.46 -11.68 5.80
CA TYR A 119 34.18 -12.04 6.42
C TYR A 119 33.02 -11.28 5.76
N ALA A 120 31.86 -11.95 5.64
CA ALA A 120 30.63 -11.31 5.19
C ALA A 120 30.06 -10.40 6.28
N CYS A 121 29.53 -9.23 5.89
CA CYS A 121 28.91 -8.26 6.81
C CYS A 121 27.69 -8.83 7.57
N SER A 122 27.12 -9.93 7.09
CA SER A 122 25.99 -10.65 7.71
C SER A 122 26.28 -11.14 9.14
N PHE A 123 27.55 -11.22 9.56
CA PHE A 123 27.94 -11.68 10.88
C PHE A 123 28.13 -10.56 11.94
N MET A 124 28.02 -9.29 11.56
CA MET A 124 28.28 -8.17 12.48
C MET A 124 27.05 -7.65 13.23
N ASP A 125 25.83 -7.90 12.72
CA ASP A 125 24.59 -7.68 13.47
C ASP A 125 23.93 -9.03 13.72
N SER A 126 23.87 -9.44 14.99
CA SER A 126 23.03 -10.54 15.46
C SER A 126 21.68 -10.07 15.98
N GLY A 127 21.41 -8.75 15.94
CA GLY A 127 20.12 -8.19 16.37
C GLY A 127 19.03 -8.49 15.32
N PRO A 128 17.89 -9.07 15.70
CA PRO A 128 16.75 -9.23 14.79
C PRO A 128 16.28 -7.83 14.34
N ASP A 129 16.33 -7.56 13.04
CA ASP A 129 15.77 -6.32 12.48
C ASP A 129 14.24 -6.46 12.52
N PRO A 130 13.53 -5.61 13.29
CA PRO A 130 12.08 -5.69 13.37
C PRO A 130 11.42 -5.52 11.99
N SER A 131 12.06 -4.82 11.06
CA SER A 131 11.57 -4.57 9.70
C SER A 131 11.88 -5.70 8.71
N PHE A 132 12.58 -6.74 9.14
CA PHE A 132 12.90 -7.87 8.30
C PHE A 132 11.75 -8.89 8.30
N PHE A 133 11.15 -9.09 7.13
CA PHE A 133 10.12 -10.12 6.95
C PHE A 133 10.79 -11.49 6.79
N GLU A 134 10.85 -12.25 7.88
CA GLU A 134 11.23 -13.66 7.81
C GLU A 134 10.10 -14.46 7.15
N LEU A 135 10.41 -15.09 6.01
CA LEU A 135 9.48 -16.01 5.38
C LEU A 135 9.31 -17.25 6.29
N PRO A 136 8.08 -17.71 6.52
CA PRO A 136 7.85 -18.94 7.27
C PRO A 136 8.48 -20.14 6.52
N PRO A 137 8.78 -21.24 7.25
CA PRO A 137 9.32 -22.44 6.63
C PRO A 137 8.36 -22.97 5.55
N LEU A 138 8.92 -23.59 4.51
CA LEU A 138 8.15 -24.23 3.45
C LEU A 138 7.17 -25.25 4.05
N SER A 139 5.88 -25.01 3.84
CA SER A 139 4.76 -25.83 4.26
C SER A 139 3.67 -25.75 3.20
N ALA A 140 2.74 -26.72 3.18
CA ALA A 140 1.61 -26.69 2.24
C ALA A 140 0.75 -25.42 2.43
N ASP A 141 0.57 -24.98 3.67
CA ASP A 141 -0.16 -23.74 3.97
C ASP A 141 0.58 -22.51 3.43
N PHE A 142 1.91 -22.48 3.53
CA PHE A 142 2.71 -21.39 2.99
C PHE A 142 2.70 -21.35 1.46
N GLU A 143 2.78 -22.50 0.80
CA GLU A 143 2.65 -22.60 -0.66
C GLU A 143 1.27 -22.10 -1.12
N ALA A 144 0.19 -22.49 -0.42
CA ALA A 144 -1.15 -22.00 -0.72
C ALA A 144 -1.28 -20.46 -0.55
N ILE A 145 -0.65 -19.88 0.48
CA ILE A 145 -0.59 -18.42 0.65
C ILE A 145 0.20 -17.77 -0.49
N ILE A 146 1.34 -18.35 -0.89
CA ILE A 146 2.13 -17.84 -2.02
C ILE A 146 1.31 -17.84 -3.31
N ASP A 147 0.57 -18.92 -3.58
CA ASP A 147 -0.27 -19.01 -4.77
C ASP A 147 -1.34 -17.90 -4.79
N LEU A 148 -1.97 -17.64 -3.64
CA LEU A 148 -2.94 -16.53 -3.49
C LEU A 148 -2.28 -15.15 -3.63
N VAL A 149 -1.08 -14.96 -3.07
CA VAL A 149 -0.33 -13.69 -3.20
C VAL A 149 0.09 -13.45 -4.65
N ALA A 150 0.50 -14.51 -5.37
CA ALA A 150 0.91 -14.47 -6.77
C ALA A 150 -0.28 -14.40 -7.76
N GLU A 151 -1.49 -14.66 -7.29
CA GLU A 151 -2.71 -14.63 -8.09
C GLU A 151 -2.88 -13.27 -8.78
N GLN A 152 -3.32 -13.26 -10.04
CA GLN A 152 -3.54 -12.02 -10.79
C GLN A 152 -4.88 -11.34 -10.45
N ILE A 153 -5.78 -12.05 -9.78
CA ILE A 153 -7.10 -11.56 -9.39
C ILE A 153 -6.98 -10.81 -8.07
N TRP A 154 -7.49 -9.58 -8.02
CA TRP A 154 -7.51 -8.76 -6.81
C TRP A 154 -8.73 -9.09 -5.95
N SER A 155 -8.70 -10.24 -5.29
CA SER A 155 -9.80 -10.78 -4.46
C SER A 155 -9.63 -10.44 -2.97
N GLU A 156 -10.68 -10.63 -2.18
CA GLU A 156 -10.59 -10.51 -0.71
C GLU A 156 -9.69 -11.60 -0.12
N GLU A 157 -9.65 -12.77 -0.75
CA GLU A 157 -8.73 -13.86 -0.42
C GLU A 157 -7.27 -13.44 -0.65
N LYS A 158 -6.95 -12.80 -1.78
CA LYS A 158 -5.62 -12.25 -2.05
C LYS A 158 -5.25 -11.15 -1.06
N LYS A 159 -6.15 -10.22 -0.74
CA LYS A 159 -5.90 -9.18 0.28
C LYS A 159 -5.60 -9.81 1.64
N ARG A 160 -6.35 -10.84 2.05
CA ARG A 160 -6.09 -11.59 3.28
C ARG A 160 -4.74 -12.31 3.24
N ALA A 161 -4.39 -12.93 2.12
CA ALA A 161 -3.11 -13.59 1.93
C ALA A 161 -1.93 -12.61 1.96
N LEU A 162 -2.06 -11.41 1.37
CA LEU A 162 -1.06 -10.34 1.46
C LEU A 162 -0.83 -9.91 2.91
N ARG A 163 -1.92 -9.72 3.67
CA ARG A 163 -1.86 -9.33 5.09
C ARG A 163 -1.18 -10.40 5.96
N SER A 164 -1.48 -11.68 5.72
CA SER A 164 -0.85 -12.77 6.47
C SER A 164 0.60 -13.00 6.04
N PHE A 165 0.93 -12.82 4.76
CA PHE A 165 2.27 -13.00 4.21
C PHE A 165 3.24 -11.92 4.68
N PHE A 166 2.83 -10.65 4.64
CA PHE A 166 3.62 -9.52 5.15
C PHE A 166 3.29 -9.19 6.61
N TYR A 167 2.93 -10.20 7.40
CA TYR A 167 2.63 -9.99 8.81
C TYR A 167 3.88 -9.51 9.56
N PHE A 168 3.81 -8.28 10.06
CA PHE A 168 4.87 -7.70 10.87
C PHE A 168 4.82 -8.29 12.28
N ARG A 169 5.71 -9.23 12.55
CA ARG A 169 5.94 -9.73 13.90
C ARG A 169 6.81 -8.69 14.60
N LYS A 170 6.21 -7.83 15.45
CA LYS A 170 7.04 -7.07 16.41
C LYS A 170 7.93 -8.12 17.10
N PRO A 171 9.26 -7.97 17.12
CA PRO A 171 10.06 -8.79 18.00
C PRO A 171 9.42 -8.63 19.38
N SER A 172 9.13 -9.75 20.03
CA SER A 172 8.83 -9.72 21.46
C SER A 172 9.85 -8.75 22.06
N PRO A 173 9.43 -7.78 22.91
CA PRO A 173 10.41 -7.05 23.68
C PRO A 173 11.37 -8.11 24.23
N SER A 174 12.63 -7.90 23.91
CA SER A 174 13.73 -8.82 24.12
C SER A 174 13.54 -9.65 25.38
N THR A 175 13.97 -10.90 25.28
CA THR A 175 14.47 -11.84 26.30
C THR A 175 15.34 -11.21 27.41
N ASP A 176 14.85 -10.15 28.05
CA ASP A 176 15.37 -9.45 29.22
C ASP A 176 14.22 -9.03 30.17
N SER A 177 12.96 -9.35 29.85
CA SER A 177 11.87 -9.33 30.83
C SER A 177 10.93 -10.52 30.63
N ASP A 178 11.29 -11.65 31.23
CA ASP A 178 10.49 -12.86 31.49
C ASP A 178 9.27 -12.58 32.40
N SER A 179 8.60 -11.41 32.27
CA SER A 179 7.54 -10.98 33.19
C SER A 179 6.15 -10.81 32.58
N PHE A 180 5.94 -11.03 31.27
CA PHE A 180 4.60 -11.02 30.69
C PHE A 180 4.04 -12.45 30.62
N ALA A 181 3.53 -12.95 31.75
CA ALA A 181 3.12 -14.34 31.92
C ALA A 181 1.71 -14.68 31.40
N ALA A 182 0.98 -13.73 30.79
CA ALA A 182 -0.31 -14.01 30.16
C ALA A 182 -0.51 -13.13 28.91
N SER A 183 -0.85 -13.76 27.78
CA SER A 183 -1.36 -13.04 26.61
C SER A 183 -2.83 -12.67 26.88
N HIS A 184 -3.13 -11.38 26.84
CA HIS A 184 -4.46 -10.81 27.09
C HIS A 184 -5.23 -10.54 25.78
N GLY A 185 -4.81 -11.17 24.68
CA GLY A 185 -5.48 -11.12 23.38
C GLY A 185 -5.61 -9.70 22.83
N TYR A 186 -6.85 -9.27 22.57
CA TYR A 186 -7.15 -7.96 21.97
C TYR A 186 -6.70 -6.77 22.83
N MET A 187 -6.59 -6.95 24.15
CA MET A 187 -6.13 -5.89 25.03
C MET A 187 -4.65 -5.57 24.79
N ASP A 188 -3.82 -6.58 24.50
CA ASP A 188 -2.40 -6.39 24.18
C ASP A 188 -2.24 -5.56 22.90
N GLU A 189 -3.07 -5.82 21.88
CA GLU A 189 -3.08 -5.04 20.64
C GLU A 189 -3.45 -3.57 20.87
N ILE A 190 -4.49 -3.30 21.66
CA ILE A 190 -4.90 -1.93 22.00
C ILE A 190 -3.78 -1.21 22.75
N VAL A 191 -3.17 -1.87 23.74
CA VAL A 191 -2.09 -1.30 24.56
C VAL A 191 -0.85 -1.02 23.71
N SER A 192 -0.50 -1.95 22.80
CA SER A 192 0.62 -1.82 21.86
C SER A 192 0.44 -0.60 20.95
N VAL A 193 -0.72 -0.47 20.30
CA VAL A 193 -0.99 0.68 19.42
C VAL A 193 -1.15 1.99 20.19
N LEU A 194 -1.71 1.94 21.40
CA LEU A 194 -1.81 3.12 22.29
C LEU A 194 -0.42 3.65 22.64
N HIS A 195 0.54 2.78 22.93
CA HIS A 195 1.92 3.18 23.18
C HIS A 195 2.51 3.89 21.97
N ASP A 196 2.40 3.30 20.77
CA ASP A 196 2.91 3.87 19.53
C ASP A 196 2.26 5.25 19.25
N LEU A 197 0.94 5.38 19.43
CA LEU A 197 0.21 6.64 19.29
C LEU A 197 0.66 7.70 20.31
N LYS A 198 0.85 7.32 21.57
CA LYS A 198 1.30 8.24 22.64
C LYS A 198 2.68 8.80 22.33
N GLU A 199 3.61 7.94 21.93
CA GLU A 199 4.96 8.35 21.58
C GLU A 199 4.95 9.22 20.32
N GLU A 200 4.10 8.96 19.34
CA GLU A 200 3.97 9.82 18.15
C GLU A 200 3.45 11.21 18.52
N VAL A 201 2.34 11.29 19.26
CA VAL A 201 1.65 12.55 19.54
C VAL A 201 2.45 13.45 20.50
N ASN A 202 3.31 12.86 21.34
CA ASN A 202 4.13 13.58 22.30
C ASN A 202 5.60 13.78 21.86
N ARG A 203 6.17 12.86 21.07
CA ARG A 203 7.62 12.85 20.73
C ARG A 203 7.92 12.73 19.23
N LYS A 204 6.92 12.56 18.36
CA LYS A 204 7.08 12.47 16.89
C LYS A 204 7.93 11.29 16.40
N ASN A 205 8.01 10.21 17.16
CA ASN A 205 8.79 9.03 16.81
C ASN A 205 8.10 7.70 17.13
N GLY A 206 6.85 7.74 17.59
CA GLY A 206 6.15 6.55 18.09
C GLY A 206 5.87 5.52 17.00
N PHE A 207 5.74 5.97 15.75
CA PHE A 207 5.56 5.09 14.61
C PHE A 207 6.88 4.67 13.94
N GLY A 208 8.05 5.11 14.42
CA GLY A 208 9.34 4.89 13.74
C GLY A 208 9.75 3.43 13.56
N ASN A 209 9.20 2.52 14.36
CA ASN A 209 9.46 1.07 14.28
C ASN A 209 8.39 0.30 13.49
N LEU A 210 7.44 0.99 12.86
CA LEU A 210 6.40 0.36 12.04
C LEU A 210 6.79 0.41 10.55
N PRO A 211 6.47 -0.61 9.76
CA PRO A 211 6.70 -0.62 8.32
C PRO A 211 5.66 0.27 7.61
N ILE A 212 5.82 1.59 7.73
CA ILE A 212 4.86 2.56 7.21
C ILE A 212 5.17 2.87 5.75
N PHE A 213 4.15 2.72 4.91
CA PHE A 213 4.09 3.41 3.64
C PHE A 213 3.41 4.77 3.83
N GLN A 214 4.02 5.84 3.30
CA GLN A 214 3.52 7.20 3.44
C GLN A 214 3.52 7.93 2.09
N VAL A 215 2.39 8.57 1.77
CA VAL A 215 2.24 9.52 0.66
C VAL A 215 1.57 10.79 1.23
N GLY A 216 2.31 11.90 1.29
CA GLY A 216 1.84 13.10 1.98
C GLY A 216 1.56 12.79 3.45
N HIS A 217 0.34 13.01 3.90
CA HIS A 217 -0.16 12.63 5.22
C HIS A 217 -0.92 11.30 5.25
N LEU A 218 -1.16 10.65 4.10
CA LEU A 218 -1.72 9.31 4.04
C LEU A 218 -0.65 8.32 4.50
N ARG A 219 -0.91 7.64 5.62
CA ARG A 219 -0.03 6.61 6.21
C ARG A 219 -0.79 5.30 6.30
N THR A 220 -0.14 4.20 5.93
CA THR A 220 -0.69 2.84 6.10
C THR A 220 0.43 1.84 6.38
N THR A 221 0.07 0.77 7.09
CA THR A 221 0.90 -0.42 7.27
C THR A 221 0.24 -1.65 6.63
N ASP A 222 -0.93 -1.48 5.99
CA ASP A 222 -1.65 -2.59 5.35
C ASP A 222 -1.11 -2.80 3.94
N PRO A 223 -0.46 -3.94 3.64
CA PRO A 223 0.06 -4.23 2.30
C PRO A 223 -1.04 -4.19 1.22
N ALA A 224 -2.29 -4.51 1.57
CA ALA A 224 -3.41 -4.45 0.62
C ALA A 224 -3.81 -3.01 0.24
N GLU A 225 -3.45 -2.00 1.05
CA GLU A 225 -3.71 -0.58 0.73
C GLU A 225 -2.56 0.06 -0.07
N ILE A 226 -1.35 -0.48 0.04
CA ILE A 226 -0.13 0.11 -0.56
C ILE A 226 -0.18 0.07 -2.09
N ASP A 227 -0.43 -1.10 -2.69
CA ASP A 227 -0.37 -1.28 -4.15
C ASP A 227 -1.39 -0.40 -4.92
N PRO A 228 -2.66 -0.29 -4.50
CA PRO A 228 -3.60 0.65 -5.11
C PRO A 228 -3.15 2.11 -5.04
N VAL A 229 -2.54 2.54 -3.93
CA VAL A 229 -2.05 3.93 -3.77
C VAL A 229 -0.82 4.19 -4.63
N ILE A 230 0.13 3.24 -4.72
CA ILE A 230 1.28 3.33 -5.62
C ILE A 230 0.80 3.40 -7.08
N THR A 231 -0.16 2.55 -7.45
CA THR A 231 -0.74 2.54 -8.79
C THR A 231 -1.39 3.88 -9.11
N LEU A 232 -2.18 4.43 -8.17
CA LEU A 232 -2.77 5.77 -8.30
C LEU A 232 -1.69 6.84 -8.52
N GLN A 233 -0.64 6.85 -7.70
CA GLN A 233 0.47 7.79 -7.83
C GLN A 233 1.15 7.70 -9.21
N ASN A 234 1.51 6.49 -9.65
CA ASN A 234 2.16 6.27 -10.93
C ASN A 234 1.30 6.70 -12.13
N VAL A 235 0.01 6.37 -12.09
CA VAL A 235 -0.92 6.72 -13.18
C VAL A 235 -1.17 8.23 -13.22
N MET A 236 -1.35 8.88 -12.08
CA MET A 236 -1.51 10.34 -12.01
C MET A 236 -0.23 11.07 -12.45
N ASP A 237 0.93 10.66 -11.97
CA ASP A 237 2.24 11.24 -12.31
C ASP A 237 2.52 11.11 -13.81
N SER A 238 2.29 9.91 -14.38
CA SER A 238 2.41 9.67 -15.82
C SER A 238 1.41 10.51 -16.64
N TYR A 239 0.20 10.73 -16.12
CA TYR A 239 -0.82 11.52 -16.82
C TYR A 239 -0.46 13.01 -16.85
N VAL A 240 -0.03 13.57 -15.73
CA VAL A 240 0.32 15.00 -15.60
C VAL A 240 1.59 15.34 -16.38
N SER A 241 2.53 14.41 -16.46
CA SER A 241 3.79 14.57 -17.19
C SER A 241 3.63 14.55 -18.73
N LYS A 242 2.45 14.18 -19.26
CA LYS A 242 2.20 14.16 -20.71
C LYS A 242 1.73 15.54 -21.20
N GLU A 243 2.34 16.00 -22.30
CA GLU A 243 2.02 17.29 -22.93
C GLU A 243 0.73 17.24 -23.76
N HIS A 244 0.46 16.12 -24.44
CA HIS A 244 -0.66 15.99 -25.37
C HIS A 244 -1.70 14.97 -24.88
N VAL A 245 -2.56 15.41 -23.96
CA VAL A 245 -3.68 14.60 -23.48
C VAL A 245 -5.00 15.33 -23.69
N LEU A 246 -5.91 14.70 -24.44
CA LEU A 246 -7.18 15.30 -24.85
C LEU A 246 -8.39 14.82 -24.03
N ARG A 247 -8.23 13.74 -23.25
CA ARG A 247 -9.32 13.15 -22.46
C ARG A 247 -8.99 13.07 -20.97
N PRO A 248 -10.00 13.15 -20.08
CA PRO A 248 -9.82 12.99 -18.66
C PRO A 248 -9.25 11.62 -18.26
N LEU A 249 -8.41 11.60 -17.23
CA LEU A 249 -8.09 10.39 -16.48
C LEU A 249 -9.25 10.08 -15.53
N CYS A 250 -9.90 8.92 -15.68
CA CYS A 250 -11.04 8.55 -14.84
C CYS A 250 -10.64 7.56 -13.75
N LEU A 251 -10.93 7.90 -12.50
CA LEU A 251 -10.60 7.16 -11.29
C LEU A 251 -11.89 6.82 -10.54
N GLY A 252 -11.99 5.60 -10.02
CA GLY A 252 -13.07 5.19 -9.11
C GLY A 252 -12.55 5.11 -7.69
N VAL A 253 -13.21 5.77 -6.74
CA VAL A 253 -12.82 5.72 -5.32
C VAL A 253 -14.03 5.29 -4.50
N PHE A 254 -13.91 4.12 -3.88
CA PHE A 254 -14.98 3.46 -3.14
C PHE A 254 -14.62 3.38 -1.66
N GLY A 255 -15.64 3.40 -0.82
CA GLY A 255 -15.49 3.26 0.63
C GLY A 255 -16.63 3.93 1.38
N PRO A 256 -16.83 3.56 2.65
CA PRO A 256 -17.92 4.10 3.45
C PRO A 256 -17.78 5.62 3.64
N PRO A 257 -18.87 6.32 3.99
CA PRO A 257 -18.81 7.74 4.32
C PRO A 257 -17.76 8.03 5.41
N GLY A 258 -16.89 9.01 5.17
CA GLY A 258 -15.83 9.37 6.10
C GLY A 258 -14.64 8.40 6.13
N SER A 259 -14.45 7.52 5.14
CA SER A 259 -13.27 6.64 5.03
C SER A 259 -11.99 7.37 4.58
N GLY A 260 -12.11 8.56 3.99
CA GLY A 260 -10.98 9.34 3.46
C GLY A 260 -10.81 9.28 1.93
N LYS A 261 -11.89 9.07 1.17
CA LYS A 261 -11.90 9.05 -0.31
C LYS A 261 -11.17 10.23 -0.95
N SER A 262 -11.64 11.45 -0.67
CA SER A 262 -11.03 12.66 -1.24
C SER A 262 -9.63 12.89 -0.71
N PHE A 263 -9.40 12.61 0.58
CA PHE A 263 -8.10 12.74 1.24
C PHE A 263 -7.01 11.91 0.54
N ALA A 264 -7.27 10.63 0.22
CA ALA A 264 -6.27 9.78 -0.42
C ALA A 264 -5.78 10.34 -1.78
N VAL A 265 -6.71 10.80 -2.62
CA VAL A 265 -6.36 11.40 -3.93
C VAL A 265 -5.67 12.76 -3.76
N GLN A 266 -6.13 13.58 -2.81
CA GLN A 266 -5.52 14.88 -2.50
C GLN A 266 -4.07 14.73 -2.00
N GLU A 267 -3.77 13.75 -1.16
CA GLU A 267 -2.40 13.50 -0.68
C GLU A 267 -1.48 13.03 -1.79
N VAL A 268 -1.96 12.17 -2.70
CA VAL A 268 -1.19 11.77 -3.89
C VAL A 268 -0.92 12.97 -4.78
N ALA A 269 -1.94 13.78 -5.08
CA ALA A 269 -1.81 14.99 -5.88
C ALA A 269 -0.81 15.97 -5.26
N ARG A 270 -0.85 16.16 -3.94
CA ARG A 270 0.09 17.00 -3.19
C ARG A 270 1.54 16.56 -3.40
N VAL A 271 1.84 15.26 -3.22
CA VAL A 271 3.20 14.75 -3.43
C VAL A 271 3.65 14.91 -4.89
N ILE A 272 2.75 14.72 -5.85
CA ILE A 272 3.07 14.95 -7.27
C ILE A 272 3.36 16.43 -7.52
N SER A 273 2.60 17.35 -6.92
CA SER A 273 2.75 18.79 -7.10
C SER A 273 4.13 19.31 -6.69
N GLU A 274 4.79 18.69 -5.71
CA GLU A 274 6.13 19.06 -5.25
C GLU A 274 7.21 18.92 -6.34
N ARG A 275 6.93 18.17 -7.41
CA ARG A 275 7.87 17.96 -8.53
C ARG A 275 7.77 19.01 -9.63
N PHE A 276 6.76 19.89 -9.58
CA PHE A 276 6.49 20.89 -10.62
C PHE A 276 6.79 22.31 -10.11
N GLU A 277 7.12 23.22 -11.04
CA GLU A 277 7.24 24.64 -10.73
C GLU A 277 5.84 25.24 -10.47
N GLY A 278 5.42 25.17 -9.21
CA GLY A 278 4.08 25.53 -8.77
C GLY A 278 3.10 24.37 -8.79
N ASP A 279 1.95 24.55 -8.13
CA ASP A 279 0.93 23.50 -8.05
C ASP A 279 0.26 23.31 -9.42
N PRO A 280 0.38 22.15 -10.10
CA PRO A 280 -0.26 21.94 -11.39
C PRO A 280 -1.76 21.70 -11.24
N PHE A 281 -2.27 21.42 -10.05
CA PHE A 281 -3.65 21.02 -9.83
C PHE A 281 -4.55 22.18 -9.40
N ASP A 282 -5.81 22.10 -9.83
CA ASP A 282 -6.94 22.83 -9.22
C ASP A 282 -7.95 21.77 -8.76
N PHE A 283 -8.61 21.96 -7.62
CA PHE A 283 -9.58 21.01 -7.10
C PHE A 283 -11.01 21.52 -7.29
N PHE A 284 -11.89 20.65 -7.80
CA PHE A 284 -13.32 20.89 -7.93
C PHE A 284 -14.08 19.73 -7.29
N GLU A 285 -15.16 20.03 -6.57
CA GLU A 285 -16.03 19.03 -5.97
C GLU A 285 -17.48 19.35 -6.33
N PHE A 286 -18.15 18.38 -6.95
CA PHE A 286 -19.55 18.46 -7.34
C PHE A 286 -20.28 17.25 -6.79
N ASN A 287 -21.22 17.48 -5.88
CA ASN A 287 -22.04 16.42 -5.33
C ASN A 287 -23.28 16.20 -6.21
N LEU A 288 -23.41 15.02 -6.81
CA LEU A 288 -24.46 14.74 -7.79
C LEU A 288 -25.88 14.69 -7.18
N THR A 289 -26.00 14.52 -5.86
CA THR A 289 -27.32 14.58 -5.19
C THR A 289 -27.96 15.96 -5.26
N GLN A 290 -27.15 17.00 -5.51
CA GLN A 290 -27.63 18.38 -5.62
C GLN A 290 -28.08 18.72 -7.05
N PHE A 291 -27.81 17.84 -8.02
CA PHE A 291 -28.15 18.11 -9.42
C PHE A 291 -29.63 17.82 -9.62
N ALA A 292 -30.35 18.79 -10.18
CA ALA A 292 -31.74 18.61 -10.59
C ALA A 292 -31.83 17.91 -11.95
N SER A 293 -30.81 18.05 -12.81
CA SER A 293 -30.77 17.39 -14.11
C SER A 293 -29.35 17.13 -14.65
N PRO A 294 -29.18 16.22 -15.62
CA PRO A 294 -27.90 15.93 -16.25
C PRO A 294 -27.26 17.11 -16.98
N ASN A 295 -28.05 18.14 -17.32
CA ASN A 295 -27.52 19.36 -17.94
C ASN A 295 -26.57 20.13 -16.99
N GLU A 296 -26.69 19.92 -15.68
CA GLU A 296 -25.80 20.53 -14.69
C GLU A 296 -24.39 19.94 -14.74
N ILE A 297 -24.20 18.72 -15.28
CA ILE A 297 -22.86 18.17 -15.57
C ILE A 297 -22.11 19.08 -16.55
N ASN A 298 -22.81 19.58 -17.58
CA ASN A 298 -22.21 20.50 -18.54
C ASN A 298 -21.83 21.84 -17.89
N SER A 299 -22.70 22.36 -17.01
CA SER A 299 -22.44 23.61 -16.28
C SER A 299 -21.25 23.46 -15.31
N ALA A 300 -21.15 22.32 -14.62
CA ALA A 300 -20.04 21.99 -13.75
C ALA A 300 -18.69 21.87 -14.49
N ILE A 301 -18.73 21.53 -15.79
CA ILE A 301 -17.52 21.40 -16.63
C ILE A 301 -17.00 22.76 -17.11
N GLU A 302 -17.79 23.83 -17.09
CA GLU A 302 -17.31 25.17 -17.47
C GLU A 302 -16.12 25.67 -16.63
N PRO A 303 -16.16 25.68 -15.29
CA PRO A 303 -15.01 26.08 -14.48
C PRO A 303 -13.81 25.12 -14.64
N VAL A 304 -14.07 23.83 -14.89
CA VAL A 304 -13.02 22.84 -15.20
C VAL A 304 -12.28 23.23 -16.47
N ARG A 305 -13.01 23.56 -17.55
CA ARG A 305 -12.42 24.03 -18.82
C ARG A 305 -11.63 25.33 -18.64
N ALA A 306 -12.13 26.25 -17.82
CA ALA A 306 -11.42 27.48 -17.49
C ALA A 306 -10.09 27.18 -16.78
N SER A 307 -10.05 26.22 -15.85
CA SER A 307 -8.82 25.74 -15.20
C SER A 307 -7.84 25.16 -16.22
N VAL A 308 -8.30 24.28 -17.12
CA VAL A 308 -7.47 23.72 -18.20
C VAL A 308 -6.90 24.81 -19.10
N ALA A 309 -7.69 25.82 -19.45
CA ALA A 309 -7.23 26.94 -20.28
C ALA A 309 -6.12 27.78 -19.61
N ARG A 310 -6.01 27.75 -18.27
CA ARG A 310 -4.89 28.35 -17.52
C ARG A 310 -3.65 27.45 -17.44
N GLY A 311 -3.66 26.30 -18.11
CA GLY A 311 -2.56 25.32 -18.10
C GLY A 311 -2.55 24.37 -16.91
N LYS A 312 -3.56 24.44 -16.03
CA LYS A 312 -3.69 23.56 -14.85
C LYS A 312 -4.27 22.19 -15.25
N VAL A 313 -4.18 21.24 -14.32
CA VAL A 313 -4.80 19.91 -14.40
C VAL A 313 -5.88 19.84 -13.32
N PRO A 314 -7.13 20.17 -13.63
CA PRO A 314 -8.19 20.09 -12.64
C PRO A 314 -8.45 18.64 -12.21
N ILE A 315 -8.49 18.42 -10.89
CA ILE A 315 -8.99 17.19 -10.25
C ILE A 315 -10.44 17.46 -9.84
N VAL A 316 -11.36 16.73 -10.47
CA VAL A 316 -12.80 16.93 -10.33
C VAL A 316 -13.41 15.73 -9.61
N PHE A 317 -13.89 15.95 -8.39
CA PHE A 317 -14.63 14.97 -7.63
C PHE A 317 -16.11 15.04 -8.01
N TRP A 318 -16.59 13.95 -8.59
CA TRP A 318 -18.01 13.66 -8.76
C TRP A 318 -18.45 12.82 -7.56
N ASP A 319 -18.84 13.51 -6.49
CA ASP A 319 -19.23 12.88 -5.22
C ASP A 319 -20.68 12.38 -5.27
N GLU A 320 -20.96 11.31 -4.53
CA GLU A 320 -22.23 10.58 -4.57
C GLU A 320 -22.64 10.20 -6.01
N PHE A 321 -21.68 9.73 -6.81
CA PHE A 321 -21.94 9.41 -8.22
C PHE A 321 -22.97 8.28 -8.42
N ASP A 322 -23.14 7.46 -7.38
CA ASP A 322 -24.07 6.35 -7.28
C ASP A 322 -25.47 6.77 -6.80
N CYS A 323 -25.74 8.09 -6.70
CA CYS A 323 -27.05 8.61 -6.36
C CYS A 323 -28.15 8.25 -7.38
N ARG A 324 -29.40 8.48 -6.96
CA ARG A 324 -30.59 8.21 -7.78
C ARG A 324 -30.89 9.36 -8.72
N TYR A 325 -31.16 9.04 -9.98
CA TYR A 325 -31.74 9.95 -10.95
C TYR A 325 -32.75 9.20 -11.82
N ASP A 326 -33.87 9.84 -12.15
CA ASP A 326 -34.94 9.25 -12.96
C ASP A 326 -35.43 7.89 -12.43
N GLY A 327 -35.53 7.77 -11.10
CA GLY A 327 -35.98 6.54 -10.43
C GLY A 327 -34.93 5.44 -10.28
N HIS A 328 -33.71 5.62 -10.79
CA HIS A 328 -32.67 4.60 -10.79
C HIS A 328 -31.39 5.05 -10.09
N GLU A 329 -30.82 4.19 -9.25
CA GLU A 329 -29.42 4.34 -8.78
C GLU A 329 -28.48 4.34 -9.98
N PHE A 330 -27.38 5.08 -9.90
CA PHE A 330 -26.46 5.28 -11.02
C PHE A 330 -27.06 5.98 -12.25
N GLY A 331 -28.23 6.60 -12.13
CA GLY A 331 -28.96 7.21 -13.25
C GLY A 331 -28.17 8.30 -14.01
N TYR A 332 -27.16 8.88 -13.37
CA TYR A 332 -26.27 9.88 -13.98
C TYR A 332 -25.15 9.28 -14.86
N LEU A 333 -24.78 8.01 -14.70
CA LEU A 333 -23.57 7.44 -15.31
C LEU A 333 -23.52 7.58 -16.84
N ARG A 334 -24.64 7.34 -17.51
CA ARG A 334 -24.73 7.41 -18.97
C ARG A 334 -24.33 8.78 -19.54
N TYR A 335 -24.51 9.85 -18.76
CA TYR A 335 -24.23 11.22 -19.18
C TYR A 335 -22.75 11.58 -19.06
N PHE A 336 -21.97 10.84 -18.28
CA PHE A 336 -20.52 11.02 -18.19
C PHE A 336 -19.73 10.31 -19.29
N LEU A 337 -20.32 9.31 -19.96
CA LEU A 337 -19.59 8.47 -20.93
C LEU A 337 -18.88 9.26 -22.05
N PRO A 338 -19.48 10.29 -22.67
CA PRO A 338 -18.77 11.09 -23.66
C PRO A 338 -17.58 11.85 -23.07
N SER A 339 -17.77 12.43 -21.88
CA SER A 339 -16.73 13.16 -21.16
C SER A 339 -15.56 12.25 -20.78
N MET A 340 -15.84 11.01 -20.38
CA MET A 340 -14.82 10.02 -20.01
C MET A 340 -14.10 9.44 -21.22
N GLN A 341 -14.82 9.17 -22.31
CA GLN A 341 -14.27 8.48 -23.49
C GLN A 341 -13.47 9.43 -24.38
N ASP A 342 -14.11 10.53 -24.77
CA ASP A 342 -13.65 11.43 -25.83
C ASP A 342 -13.20 12.79 -25.27
N GLY A 343 -13.41 13.04 -23.96
CA GLY A 343 -13.09 14.31 -23.35
C GLY A 343 -14.00 15.44 -23.82
N VAL A 344 -15.25 15.13 -24.17
CA VAL A 344 -16.22 16.09 -24.69
C VAL A 344 -17.53 16.07 -23.91
N THR A 345 -18.14 17.25 -23.74
CA THR A 345 -19.55 17.39 -23.40
C THR A 345 -20.35 17.94 -24.57
N TYR A 346 -21.66 17.77 -24.54
CA TYR A 346 -22.56 18.31 -25.56
C TYR A 346 -23.56 19.27 -24.93
N VAL A 347 -23.57 20.51 -25.42
CA VAL A 347 -24.57 21.52 -25.06
C VAL A 347 -25.38 21.81 -26.31
N ASN A 348 -26.68 21.45 -26.30
CA ASN A 348 -27.56 21.58 -27.46
C ASN A 348 -26.99 20.93 -28.75
N GLY A 349 -26.29 19.80 -28.60
CA GLY A 349 -25.65 19.07 -29.70
C GLY A 349 -24.28 19.62 -30.15
N ILE A 350 -23.81 20.73 -29.57
CA ILE A 350 -22.50 21.31 -29.86
C ILE A 350 -21.44 20.69 -28.96
N PRO A 351 -20.32 20.16 -29.50
CA PRO A 351 -19.26 19.57 -28.70
C PRO A 351 -18.41 20.64 -27.99
N HIS A 352 -18.17 20.42 -26.71
CA HIS A 352 -17.27 21.22 -25.88
C HIS A 352 -16.15 20.34 -25.33
N TYR A 353 -14.91 20.58 -25.76
CA TYR A 353 -13.74 19.84 -25.30
C TYR A 353 -13.34 20.27 -23.88
N ILE A 354 -13.11 19.27 -23.03
CA ILE A 354 -12.71 19.44 -21.62
C ILE A 354 -11.20 19.69 -21.54
N GLY A 355 -10.43 18.87 -22.26
CA GLY A 355 -8.96 18.85 -22.21
C GLY A 355 -8.42 17.99 -21.05
N ARG A 356 -7.21 18.31 -20.60
CA ARG A 356 -6.47 17.53 -19.60
C ARG A 356 -7.06 17.72 -18.21
N ALA A 357 -7.72 16.69 -17.67
CA ALA A 357 -8.37 16.72 -16.37
C ALA A 357 -8.32 15.34 -15.70
N ILE A 358 -8.52 15.26 -14.40
CA ILE A 358 -8.64 14.01 -13.65
C ILE A 358 -10.05 13.98 -13.05
N PHE A 359 -10.85 12.99 -13.44
CA PHE A 359 -12.18 12.76 -12.91
C PHE A 359 -12.11 11.68 -11.84
N VAL A 360 -12.57 12.01 -10.65
CA VAL A 360 -12.64 11.11 -9.50
C VAL A 360 -14.11 10.86 -9.20
N PHE A 361 -14.58 9.65 -9.44
CA PHE A 361 -15.93 9.22 -9.11
C PHE A 361 -15.92 8.61 -7.71
N ALA A 362 -16.47 9.35 -6.74
CA ALA A 362 -16.49 8.95 -5.34
C ALA A 362 -17.90 8.51 -4.92
N GLY A 363 -18.05 7.25 -4.54
CA GLY A 363 -19.35 6.63 -4.21
C GLY A 363 -19.45 6.23 -2.75
N GLY A 364 -20.68 6.17 -2.22
CA GLY A 364 -20.97 5.78 -0.85
C GLY A 364 -21.96 4.62 -0.71
N VAL A 365 -22.79 4.38 -1.73
CA VAL A 365 -23.81 3.31 -1.78
C VAL A 365 -23.16 1.95 -1.98
N LYS A 366 -22.20 1.86 -2.91
CA LYS A 366 -21.33 0.68 -3.03
C LYS A 366 -19.97 0.98 -2.40
N ALA A 367 -19.69 0.32 -1.28
CA ALA A 367 -18.47 0.56 -0.51
C ALA A 367 -17.21 -0.05 -1.13
N SER A 368 -17.31 -0.82 -2.22
CA SER A 368 -16.17 -1.46 -2.88
C SER A 368 -16.39 -1.72 -4.37
N TRP A 369 -15.29 -1.90 -5.10
CA TRP A 369 -15.28 -2.34 -6.49
C TRP A 369 -16.00 -3.67 -6.70
N LYS A 370 -15.77 -4.64 -5.82
CA LYS A 370 -16.45 -5.95 -5.85
C LYS A 370 -17.96 -5.77 -5.83
N GLY A 371 -18.47 -4.85 -5.01
CA GLY A 371 -19.90 -4.55 -4.96
C GLY A 371 -20.48 -3.96 -6.26
N MET A 372 -19.63 -3.39 -7.14
CA MET A 372 -20.01 -2.99 -8.50
C MET A 372 -19.94 -4.17 -9.47
N GLU A 373 -18.95 -5.06 -9.34
CA GLU A 373 -18.85 -6.28 -10.15
C GLU A 373 -20.01 -7.23 -9.89
N ASP A 374 -20.45 -7.35 -8.64
CA ASP A 374 -21.59 -8.16 -8.23
C ASP A 374 -22.91 -7.69 -8.90
N LEU A 375 -23.02 -6.41 -9.29
CA LEU A 375 -24.16 -5.91 -10.06
C LEU A 375 -24.20 -6.49 -11.48
N LEU A 376 -23.07 -6.97 -11.99
CA LEU A 376 -22.92 -7.51 -13.33
C LEU A 376 -23.00 -9.04 -13.37
N ASP A 377 -23.45 -9.68 -12.27
CA ASP A 377 -23.68 -11.12 -12.23
C ASP A 377 -24.78 -11.51 -13.25
N PRO A 378 -24.47 -12.36 -14.25
CA PRO A 378 -25.43 -12.81 -15.24
C PRO A 378 -26.48 -13.79 -14.71
N SER A 379 -26.38 -14.23 -13.43
CA SER A 379 -27.33 -15.15 -12.80
C SER A 379 -28.75 -14.59 -12.76
N ASP A 380 -28.89 -13.27 -12.53
CA ASP A 380 -30.14 -12.53 -12.63
C ASP A 380 -30.21 -11.76 -13.97
N LYS A 381 -30.92 -12.33 -14.94
CA LYS A 381 -31.03 -11.76 -16.29
C LYS A 381 -31.75 -10.40 -16.31
N GLU A 382 -32.72 -10.19 -15.44
CA GLU A 382 -33.49 -8.93 -15.41
C GLU A 382 -32.66 -7.80 -14.80
N ALA A 383 -32.02 -8.08 -13.65
CA ALA A 383 -31.11 -7.13 -13.03
C ALA A 383 -29.93 -6.81 -13.95
N PHE A 384 -29.32 -7.82 -14.59
CA PHE A 384 -28.22 -7.62 -15.53
C PHE A 384 -28.61 -6.77 -16.74
N ALA A 385 -29.82 -6.98 -17.29
CA ALA A 385 -30.34 -6.14 -18.36
C ALA A 385 -30.50 -4.68 -17.90
N LEU A 386 -31.03 -4.46 -16.69
CA LEU A 386 -31.15 -3.13 -16.10
C LEU A 386 -29.78 -2.45 -15.90
N MET A 387 -28.77 -3.16 -15.39
CA MET A 387 -27.43 -2.58 -15.21
C MET A 387 -26.79 -2.19 -16.56
N LYS A 388 -27.09 -2.92 -17.64
CA LYS A 388 -26.69 -2.54 -19.00
C LYS A 388 -27.43 -1.31 -19.52
N THR A 389 -28.72 -1.15 -19.22
CA THR A 389 -29.46 0.07 -19.64
C THR A 389 -28.96 1.30 -18.89
N LEU A 390 -28.55 1.14 -17.63
CA LEU A 390 -27.89 2.17 -16.82
C LEU A 390 -26.42 2.41 -17.19
N LYS A 391 -25.88 1.65 -18.14
CA LYS A 391 -24.51 1.81 -18.66
C LYS A 391 -23.41 1.62 -17.61
N ILE A 392 -23.67 0.80 -16.59
CA ILE A 392 -22.67 0.48 -15.55
C ILE A 392 -21.43 -0.20 -16.16
N PRO A 393 -21.55 -1.23 -17.04
CA PRO A 393 -20.36 -1.83 -17.67
C PRO A 393 -19.55 -0.83 -18.49
N ASP A 394 -20.23 0.03 -19.26
CA ASP A 394 -19.61 1.07 -20.05
C ASP A 394 -18.82 2.06 -19.18
N PHE A 395 -19.39 2.47 -18.05
CA PHE A 395 -18.72 3.33 -17.07
C PHE A 395 -17.49 2.64 -16.46
N MET A 396 -17.65 1.42 -15.95
CA MET A 396 -16.58 0.65 -15.31
C MET A 396 -15.38 0.46 -16.24
N SER A 397 -15.61 0.13 -17.52
CA SER A 397 -14.53 -0.03 -18.52
C SER A 397 -13.72 1.24 -18.82
N ARG A 398 -14.25 2.42 -18.45
CA ARG A 398 -13.60 3.72 -18.68
C ARG A 398 -12.74 4.17 -17.49
N LEU A 399 -12.87 3.53 -16.33
CA LEU A 399 -11.97 3.75 -15.21
C LEU A 399 -10.56 3.25 -15.54
N ARG A 400 -9.55 3.88 -14.93
CA ARG A 400 -8.14 3.52 -15.11
C ARG A 400 -7.49 3.01 -13.84
N VAL A 401 -7.96 3.50 -12.70
CA VAL A 401 -7.56 3.06 -11.37
C VAL A 401 -8.81 3.02 -10.52
N VAL A 402 -8.86 2.00 -9.66
CA VAL A 402 -9.90 1.84 -8.65
C VAL A 402 -9.23 1.76 -7.29
N LEU A 403 -9.71 2.54 -6.34
CA LEU A 403 -9.24 2.57 -4.97
C LEU A 403 -10.37 2.21 -4.03
N ASP A 404 -10.26 1.06 -3.36
CA ASP A 404 -11.12 0.70 -2.24
C ASP A 404 -10.46 1.19 -0.94
N ILE A 405 -11.17 2.02 -0.17
CA ILE A 405 -10.68 2.53 1.11
C ILE A 405 -11.50 1.91 2.23
N ASP A 406 -10.83 1.08 3.02
CA ASP A 406 -11.43 0.40 4.16
C ASP A 406 -11.89 1.42 5.23
N GLY A 407 -12.99 1.08 5.92
CA GLY A 407 -13.47 1.84 7.06
C GLY A 407 -12.54 1.75 8.28
N ILE A 408 -12.94 2.44 9.35
CA ILE A 408 -12.21 2.43 10.63
C ILE A 408 -13.09 1.93 11.79
N GLU A 409 -14.20 1.26 11.48
CA GLU A 409 -15.06 0.69 12.51
C GLU A 409 -14.36 -0.52 13.15
N ILE A 410 -14.49 -0.68 14.47
CA ILE A 410 -14.00 -1.86 15.19
C ILE A 410 -15.21 -2.73 15.53
N PRO A 411 -15.42 -3.85 14.81
CA PRO A 411 -16.46 -4.81 15.14
C PRO A 411 -16.29 -5.38 16.54
N ASP A 412 -17.40 -5.60 17.26
CA ASP A 412 -17.35 -6.15 18.63
C ASP A 412 -16.77 -7.57 18.68
N ILE A 413 -16.87 -8.33 17.58
CA ILE A 413 -16.29 -9.66 17.46
C ILE A 413 -14.75 -9.66 17.59
N LEU A 414 -14.10 -8.54 17.33
CA LEU A 414 -12.65 -8.38 17.49
C LEU A 414 -12.25 -8.05 18.93
N LEU A 415 -13.20 -7.73 19.81
CA LEU A 415 -12.99 -7.26 21.18
C LEU A 415 -13.46 -8.29 22.22
N ARG A 416 -13.22 -9.58 21.94
CA ARG A 416 -13.60 -10.71 22.78
C ARG A 416 -12.38 -11.54 23.14
N ASP A 417 -12.41 -12.19 24.31
CA ASP A 417 -11.30 -13.03 24.78
C ASP A 417 -11.08 -14.27 23.88
N SER A 418 -12.08 -14.65 23.10
CA SER A 418 -12.02 -15.74 22.11
C SER A 418 -11.61 -15.29 20.70
N ALA A 419 -11.01 -14.11 20.55
CA ALA A 419 -10.53 -13.61 19.25
C ALA A 419 -9.45 -14.54 18.69
N THR A 420 -9.55 -14.93 17.43
CA THR A 420 -8.50 -15.71 16.76
C THR A 420 -7.28 -14.84 16.45
N LYS A 421 -6.19 -15.44 16.00
CA LYS A 421 -5.01 -14.69 15.58
C LYS A 421 -5.35 -13.71 14.45
N GLU A 422 -6.17 -14.14 13.49
CA GLU A 422 -6.64 -13.31 12.38
C GLU A 422 -7.52 -12.16 12.86
N ASP A 423 -8.39 -12.40 13.87
CA ASP A 423 -9.19 -11.33 14.50
C ASP A 423 -8.27 -10.26 15.13
N LEU A 424 -7.18 -10.66 15.77
CA LEU A 424 -6.21 -9.74 16.38
C LEU A 424 -5.41 -8.96 15.33
N GLU A 425 -5.03 -9.60 14.23
CA GLU A 425 -4.35 -8.96 13.10
C GLU A 425 -5.24 -7.89 12.45
N GLU A 426 -6.52 -8.20 12.25
CA GLU A 426 -7.52 -7.27 11.75
C GLU A 426 -7.77 -6.10 12.72
N LEU A 427 -7.87 -6.39 14.02
CA LEU A 427 -7.99 -5.36 15.04
C LEU A 427 -6.79 -4.40 15.03
N ARG A 428 -5.58 -4.95 15.00
CA ARG A 428 -4.34 -4.17 14.99
C ARG A 428 -4.30 -3.23 13.79
N ARG A 429 -4.68 -3.71 12.61
CA ARG A 429 -4.78 -2.93 11.36
C ARG A 429 -5.72 -1.73 11.51
N ILE A 430 -6.92 -1.96 12.02
CA ILE A 430 -7.91 -0.89 12.25
C ILE A 430 -7.40 0.12 13.29
N LEU A 431 -6.81 -0.37 14.39
CA LEU A 431 -6.25 0.48 15.44
C LEU A 431 -5.09 1.36 14.92
N LEU A 432 -4.18 0.81 14.12
CA LEU A 432 -3.08 1.56 13.51
C LEU A 432 -3.61 2.65 12.56
N LYS A 433 -4.59 2.31 11.71
CA LYS A 433 -5.25 3.28 10.83
C LYS A 433 -5.90 4.42 11.64
N ARG A 434 -6.60 4.09 12.74
CA ARG A 434 -7.13 5.09 13.68
C ARG A 434 -6.03 5.93 14.32
N ALA A 435 -4.92 5.31 14.74
CA ALA A 435 -3.80 6.01 15.35
C ALA A 435 -3.19 7.02 14.38
N PHE A 436 -3.01 6.68 13.10
CA PHE A 436 -2.55 7.61 12.08
C PHE A 436 -3.49 8.80 11.90
N ILE A 437 -4.80 8.54 11.81
CA ILE A 437 -5.82 9.59 11.69
C ILE A 437 -5.82 10.49 12.93
N ILE A 438 -5.87 9.91 14.14
CA ILE A 438 -5.87 10.67 15.40
C ILE A 438 -4.62 11.54 15.51
N ALA A 439 -3.43 10.98 15.24
CA ALA A 439 -2.18 11.72 15.30
C ALA A 439 -2.20 12.91 14.32
N HIS A 440 -2.65 12.70 13.08
CA HIS A 440 -2.79 13.76 12.09
C HIS A 440 -3.78 14.84 12.54
N GLN A 441 -4.96 14.46 13.03
CA GLN A 441 -5.99 15.40 13.48
C GLN A 441 -5.51 16.22 14.70
N MET A 442 -4.80 15.60 15.64
CA MET A 442 -4.20 16.31 16.76
C MET A 442 -3.09 17.28 16.32
N ASP A 443 -2.32 16.93 15.30
CA ASP A 443 -1.33 17.83 14.71
C ASP A 443 -1.94 18.98 13.94
N THR A 444 -3.16 18.84 13.45
CA THR A 444 -3.88 19.93 12.79
C THR A 444 -4.52 20.85 13.82
N HIS A 445 -5.30 20.31 14.77
CA HIS A 445 -6.15 21.10 15.66
C HIS A 445 -5.49 21.45 17.00
N TRP A 446 -4.56 20.63 17.50
CA TRP A 446 -3.98 20.76 18.86
C TRP A 446 -2.46 20.94 18.84
N LYS A 447 -1.94 21.73 17.88
CA LYS A 447 -0.50 22.04 17.73
C LYS A 447 0.15 22.57 19.01
N LYS A 448 -0.59 23.34 19.83
CA LYS A 448 -0.07 23.99 21.05
C LYS A 448 -0.02 23.07 22.28
N ALA A 449 -0.69 21.92 22.25
CA ALA A 449 -0.73 21.01 23.38
C ALA A 449 0.63 20.31 23.52
N ALA A 450 1.38 20.61 24.58
CA ALA A 450 2.71 20.03 24.78
C ALA A 450 2.65 18.54 25.14
N ARG A 451 1.63 18.10 25.88
CA ARG A 451 1.46 16.70 26.29
C ARG A 451 0.01 16.23 26.22
N LYS A 452 -0.21 15.01 25.73
CA LYS A 452 -1.50 14.34 25.64
C LYS A 452 -1.46 13.07 26.49
N THR A 453 -2.44 12.91 27.39
CA THR A 453 -2.46 11.78 28.34
C THR A 453 -2.92 10.48 27.67
N SER A 454 -2.42 9.33 28.15
CA SER A 454 -2.83 8.02 27.62
C SER A 454 -4.32 7.72 27.82
N GLY A 455 -4.96 8.22 28.88
CA GLY A 455 -6.40 8.04 29.07
C GLY A 455 -7.24 8.72 27.97
N LEU A 456 -6.81 9.91 27.54
CA LEU A 456 -7.42 10.62 26.42
C LEU A 456 -7.23 9.88 25.10
N LEU A 457 -5.99 9.47 24.82
CA LEU A 457 -5.63 8.75 23.59
C LEU A 457 -6.32 7.38 23.53
N LEU A 458 -6.39 6.66 24.64
CA LEU A 458 -7.10 5.39 24.74
C LEU A 458 -8.57 5.56 24.39
N ARG A 459 -9.24 6.56 24.98
CA ARG A 459 -10.65 6.84 24.69
C ARG A 459 -10.85 7.09 23.19
N LEU A 460 -10.05 7.95 22.58
CA LEU A 460 -10.13 8.20 21.13
C LEU A 460 -9.89 6.91 20.33
N LEU A 461 -8.86 6.15 20.66
CA LEU A 461 -8.47 4.95 19.93
C LEU A 461 -9.59 3.89 19.90
N VAL A 462 -10.29 3.66 21.02
CA VAL A 462 -11.26 2.56 21.16
C VAL A 462 -12.73 2.97 20.99
N SER A 463 -13.03 4.26 20.80
CA SER A 463 -14.40 4.76 20.69
C SER A 463 -15.20 4.12 19.54
N ARG A 464 -16.53 4.03 19.68
CA ARG A 464 -17.41 3.72 18.54
C ARG A 464 -17.70 5.01 17.79
N TYR A 465 -17.20 5.11 16.56
CA TYR A 465 -17.40 6.27 15.70
C TYR A 465 -18.53 6.04 14.71
N LYS A 466 -19.46 6.99 14.61
CA LYS A 466 -20.66 6.86 13.77
C LYS A 466 -20.43 7.17 12.29
N PHE A 467 -19.45 8.02 11.98
CA PHE A 467 -19.21 8.54 10.62
C PHE A 467 -17.72 8.50 10.25
N GLY A 468 -17.03 7.40 10.58
CA GLY A 468 -15.63 7.19 10.22
C GLY A 468 -14.69 8.28 10.73
N ALA A 469 -13.71 8.68 9.92
CA ALA A 469 -12.70 9.68 10.27
C ALA A 469 -13.30 11.07 10.54
N ARG A 470 -14.43 11.41 9.90
CA ARG A 470 -15.15 12.67 10.15
C ARG A 470 -15.64 12.77 11.59
N SER A 471 -16.02 11.65 12.21
CA SER A 471 -16.33 11.62 13.63
C SER A 471 -15.11 11.80 14.53
N ILE A 472 -13.93 11.31 14.13
CA ILE A 472 -12.67 11.54 14.88
C ILE A 472 -12.33 13.03 14.85
N GLU A 473 -12.33 13.63 13.66
CA GLU A 473 -12.08 15.06 13.43
C GLU A 473 -13.05 15.92 14.26
N ALA A 474 -14.36 15.72 14.11
CA ALA A 474 -15.37 16.49 14.84
C ALA A 474 -15.21 16.39 16.37
N VAL A 475 -14.87 15.21 16.89
CA VAL A 475 -14.60 15.02 18.32
C VAL A 475 -13.37 15.83 18.77
N ILE A 476 -12.27 15.79 18.00
CA ILE A 476 -11.03 16.48 18.33
C ILE A 476 -11.19 18.01 18.19
N GLU A 477 -11.85 18.46 17.13
CA GLU A 477 -12.10 19.87 16.83
C GLU A 477 -13.01 20.51 17.87
N ALA A 478 -14.12 19.86 18.23
CA ALA A 478 -15.10 20.40 19.19
C ALA A 478 -14.68 20.21 20.67
N SER A 479 -13.61 19.46 20.93
CA SER A 479 -13.00 19.38 22.25
C SER A 479 -12.30 20.69 22.60
N ARG A 480 -12.34 21.09 23.87
CA ARG A 480 -11.78 22.37 24.30
C ARG A 480 -10.25 22.32 24.22
N ALA A 481 -9.70 22.89 23.16
CA ALA A 481 -8.31 23.29 23.10
C ALA A 481 -8.08 24.55 23.95
N ALA A 482 -8.24 24.44 25.28
CA ALA A 482 -7.74 25.48 26.16
C ALA A 482 -6.23 25.60 25.94
N ASP A 483 -5.64 26.80 25.97
CA ASP A 483 -4.18 27.01 25.90
C ASP A 483 -3.48 26.40 27.14
N ARG A 484 -3.53 25.08 27.27
CA ARG A 484 -3.00 24.26 28.36
C ARG A 484 -1.80 23.48 27.84
N LEU A 485 -0.84 23.24 28.72
CA LEU A 485 0.33 22.42 28.38
C LEU A 485 0.00 20.92 28.33
N VAL A 486 -1.01 20.47 29.08
CA VAL A 486 -1.40 19.06 29.19
C VAL A 486 -2.88 18.89 28.90
N TYR A 487 -3.20 17.98 27.97
CA TYR A 487 -4.56 17.66 27.55
C TYR A 487 -4.92 16.25 28.01
N GLY A 488 -6.03 16.11 28.73
CA GLY A 488 -6.58 14.86 29.23
C GLY A 488 -8.07 14.71 28.97
N LEU A 489 -8.69 13.77 29.69
CA LEU A 489 -10.14 13.52 29.57
C LEU A 489 -11.02 14.75 29.83
N PRO A 490 -10.69 15.70 30.74
CA PRO A 490 -11.50 16.90 30.95
C PRO A 490 -11.55 17.86 29.76
N GLU A 491 -10.53 17.83 28.89
CA GLU A 491 -10.46 18.64 27.67
C GLU A 491 -11.30 18.05 26.53
N LEU A 492 -11.58 16.75 26.58
CA LEU A 492 -12.41 16.07 25.59
C LEU A 492 -13.86 16.58 25.68
N ILE A 493 -14.50 16.68 24.51
CA ILE A 493 -15.90 17.05 24.38
C ILE A 493 -16.81 16.23 25.31
N ALA A 494 -17.75 16.92 25.96
CA ALA A 494 -18.67 16.30 26.91
C ALA A 494 -19.53 15.21 26.24
N PRO A 495 -19.95 14.15 26.95
CA PRO A 495 -20.74 13.05 26.38
C PRO A 495 -22.01 13.49 25.63
N SER A 496 -22.68 14.55 26.12
CA SER A 496 -23.88 15.11 25.51
C SER A 496 -23.66 15.67 24.10
N ALA A 497 -22.47 16.18 23.80
CA ALA A 497 -22.10 16.66 22.47
C ALA A 497 -21.37 15.56 21.68
N ALA A 498 -20.55 14.73 22.35
CA ALA A 498 -19.88 13.59 21.75
C ALA A 498 -20.85 12.61 21.06
N ARG A 499 -22.04 12.38 21.65
CA ARG A 499 -23.03 11.39 21.17
C ARG A 499 -23.44 11.53 19.70
N ILE A 500 -23.21 12.69 19.08
CA ILE A 500 -23.46 12.89 17.64
C ILE A 500 -22.46 12.08 16.81
N HIS A 501 -21.21 12.00 17.26
CA HIS A 501 -20.10 11.45 16.49
C HIS A 501 -19.52 10.17 17.08
N ALA A 502 -19.54 10.03 18.40
CA ALA A 502 -18.89 8.94 19.12
C ALA A 502 -19.67 8.46 20.35
N GLU A 503 -19.54 7.16 20.63
CA GLU A 503 -19.94 6.54 21.88
C GLU A 503 -18.69 5.99 22.60
N TRP A 504 -18.54 6.38 23.86
CA TRP A 504 -17.38 6.00 24.69
C TRP A 504 -17.52 4.57 25.19
N ARG A 505 -16.53 3.71 24.93
CA ARG A 505 -16.50 2.33 25.42
C ARG A 505 -15.93 2.27 26.86
N ILE A 506 -16.65 2.87 27.82
CA ILE A 506 -16.15 3.06 29.20
C ILE A 506 -15.75 1.73 29.88
N ASP A 507 -16.49 0.65 29.65
CA ASP A 507 -16.16 -0.65 30.25
C ASP A 507 -14.87 -1.26 29.67
N LEU A 508 -14.61 -1.05 28.38
CA LEU A 508 -13.36 -1.46 27.74
C LEU A 508 -12.19 -0.61 28.26
N GLU A 509 -12.37 0.71 28.40
CA GLU A 509 -11.37 1.60 29.01
C GLU A 509 -11.01 1.13 30.43
N ARG A 510 -12.01 0.75 31.24
CA ARG A 510 -11.80 0.24 32.61
C ARG A 510 -11.03 -1.09 32.63
N ARG A 511 -11.35 -2.03 31.73
CA ARG A 511 -10.63 -3.31 31.63
C ARG A 511 -9.15 -3.10 31.29
N ILE A 512 -8.87 -2.23 30.32
CA ILE A 512 -7.49 -1.88 29.93
C ILE A 512 -6.77 -1.14 31.07
N ASP A 513 -7.46 -0.27 31.82
CA ASP A 513 -6.89 0.40 33.00
C ASP A 513 -6.57 -0.57 34.15
N GLN A 514 -7.37 -1.63 34.32
CA GLN A 514 -7.12 -2.71 35.29
C GLN A 514 -5.90 -3.53 34.89
N LEU A 515 -5.80 -3.93 33.62
CA LEU A 515 -4.63 -4.61 33.05
C LEU A 515 -3.36 -3.80 33.34
N ARG A 516 -3.37 -2.49 33.04
CA ARG A 516 -2.26 -1.58 33.37
C ARG A 516 -1.86 -1.65 34.84
N LYS A 517 -2.84 -1.63 35.75
CA LYS A 517 -2.58 -1.63 37.20
C LYS A 517 -1.98 -2.96 37.67
N GLN A 518 -2.43 -4.07 37.09
CA GLN A 518 -1.96 -5.42 37.41
C GLN A 518 -0.54 -5.68 36.88
N GLU A 519 -0.28 -5.33 35.62
CA GLU A 519 0.98 -5.60 34.91
C GLU A 519 2.04 -4.49 35.10
N GLY A 520 1.73 -3.42 35.83
CA GLY A 520 2.70 -2.35 36.12
C GLY A 520 3.19 -1.57 34.90
N LEU A 521 2.35 -1.44 33.85
CA LEU A 521 2.64 -0.81 32.55
C LEU A 521 2.83 0.73 32.61
N ARG A 522 3.74 1.23 33.46
CA ARG A 522 3.94 2.67 33.68
C ARG A 522 4.50 3.41 32.46
N ALA A 523 5.27 2.74 31.61
CA ALA A 523 5.84 3.36 30.40
C ALA A 523 4.75 3.78 29.39
N ILE A 524 3.67 3.00 29.29
CA ILE A 524 2.57 3.22 28.36
C ILE A 524 1.60 4.31 28.86
N TRP A 525 1.64 4.69 30.14
CA TRP A 525 0.77 5.74 30.74
C TRP A 525 1.43 7.08 31.04
#